data_AF-A0A7M5X7K1-F1
#
_entry.id   AF-A0A7M5X7K1-F1
#
_cell.length_a   1.000
_cell.length_b   1.000
_cell.length_c   1.000
_cell.angle_alpha   90.00
_cell.angle_beta   90.00
_cell.angle_gamma   90.00
#
_symmetry.space_group_name_H-M   'P 1'
#
loop_
_entity.id
_entity.type
_entity.pdbx_description
1 polymer ?
#
loop_
_entity_poly.entity_id
_entity_poly.type
_entity_poly.pdbx_seq_one_letter_code
_entity_poly.pdbx_strand_id
1 'polypeptide(L)'
;MTHLFVDVNKYLDVEGQSSVERTVVRSGVPITYVYLAFFERETTFNALNEFFNLCTVPQLDTQLRQGRSLKENLSFIVDNGHGEDPDSPLTKMCLVRILISLKIQRITQRSFAEYNSKRNFVERVHASENMVLAQHGPFASKQVHANARIGSPEHEEKMEKMAENVVECLKTATFSENQLIAIPGPKTKVFNDEERLQEFLKLSEEKKASCGWTYSPVKGTLMNELKQLWGFNDKKRKYFDDYVLANSMNVEKSSWLDKYSATFSST
;
A
#
# COMPACT_ATOMS: atom_id res chain seq x y z
N MET A 1 5.65 -7.37 -6.31
CA MET A 1 4.91 -6.33 -7.08
C MET A 1 3.66 -6.02 -6.28
N THR A 2 3.49 -4.78 -5.84
CA THR A 2 2.39 -4.40 -4.95
C THR A 2 1.33 -3.68 -5.78
N HIS A 3 0.04 -3.91 -5.51
CA HIS A 3 -1.04 -3.25 -6.24
C HIS A 3 -1.91 -2.47 -5.28
N LEU A 4 -2.12 -1.19 -5.59
CA LEU A 4 -3.04 -0.34 -4.85
C LEU A 4 -4.23 0.00 -5.73
N PHE A 5 -5.41 -0.43 -5.32
CA PHE A 5 -6.66 -0.05 -5.97
C PHE A 5 -7.48 0.82 -5.05
N VAL A 6 -7.69 2.06 -5.47
CA VAL A 6 -8.50 3.05 -4.75
C VAL A 6 -9.95 2.90 -5.23
N ASP A 7 -10.81 2.27 -4.41
CA ASP A 7 -12.26 2.21 -4.68
C ASP A 7 -12.89 3.58 -4.40
N VAL A 8 -13.63 4.11 -5.36
CA VAL A 8 -14.06 5.52 -5.43
C VAL A 8 -15.53 5.74 -5.05
N ASN A 9 -16.30 4.66 -4.83
CA ASN A 9 -17.75 4.76 -4.68
C ASN A 9 -18.21 4.69 -3.22
N LYS A 10 -19.12 5.61 -2.84
CA LYS A 10 -19.97 5.46 -1.65
C LYS A 10 -20.88 4.25 -1.88
N TYR A 11 -20.87 3.30 -0.95
CA TYR A 11 -21.82 2.20 -0.93
C TYR A 11 -23.23 2.78 -0.77
N LEU A 12 -24.08 2.59 -1.77
CA LEU A 12 -25.53 2.71 -1.59
C LEU A 12 -26.02 1.38 -1.04
N ASP A 13 -26.37 1.35 0.24
CA ASP A 13 -27.15 0.25 0.80
C ASP A 13 -28.56 0.32 0.21
N VAL A 14 -28.84 -0.60 -0.71
CA VAL A 14 -30.23 -0.90 -1.09
C VAL A 14 -30.70 -1.99 -0.14
N GLU A 15 -31.53 -1.60 0.83
CA GLU A 15 -32.21 -2.53 1.73
C GLU A 15 -33.09 -3.50 0.93
N GLY A 16 -32.97 -4.79 1.26
CA GLY A 16 -33.94 -5.81 0.89
C GLY A 16 -33.84 -6.38 -0.52
N GLN A 17 -32.86 -7.26 -0.79
CA GLN A 17 -33.03 -8.40 -1.71
C GLN A 17 -31.86 -9.39 -1.60
N SER A 18 -32.17 -10.66 -1.36
CA SER A 18 -31.24 -11.73 -0.96
C SER A 18 -30.50 -12.44 -2.09
N SER A 19 -30.50 -11.92 -3.32
CA SER A 19 -29.76 -12.55 -4.43
C SER A 19 -29.53 -11.60 -5.61
N VAL A 20 -28.97 -10.41 -5.35
CA VAL A 20 -28.54 -9.52 -6.43
C VAL A 20 -27.10 -9.86 -6.78
N GLU A 21 -26.86 -10.43 -7.96
CA GLU A 21 -25.55 -10.32 -8.63
C GLU A 21 -25.27 -8.82 -8.80
N ARG A 22 -24.61 -8.23 -7.80
CA ARG A 22 -24.19 -6.83 -7.84
C ARG A 22 -23.02 -6.75 -8.82
N THR A 23 -23.30 -6.36 -10.06
CA THR A 23 -22.26 -5.99 -11.03
C THR A 23 -21.55 -4.75 -10.51
N VAL A 24 -20.43 -4.94 -9.81
CA VAL A 24 -19.62 -3.82 -9.31
C VAL A 24 -18.88 -3.21 -10.50
N VAL A 25 -19.45 -2.18 -11.11
CA VAL A 25 -18.73 -1.32 -12.07
C VAL A 25 -17.82 -0.41 -11.25
N ARG A 26 -16.54 -0.78 -11.10
CA ARG A 26 -15.52 0.06 -10.45
C ARG A 26 -14.77 0.86 -11.51
N SER A 27 -14.93 2.18 -11.49
CA SER A 27 -14.31 3.14 -12.41
C SER A 27 -12.94 3.65 -11.92
N GLY A 28 -12.21 2.85 -11.15
CA GLY A 28 -10.91 3.22 -10.59
C GLY A 28 -9.78 3.14 -11.63
N VAL A 29 -8.74 3.96 -11.48
CA VAL A 29 -7.52 3.88 -12.30
C VAL A 29 -6.65 2.73 -11.79
N PRO A 30 -6.27 1.75 -12.62
CA PRO A 30 -5.34 0.69 -12.22
C PRO A 30 -3.92 1.26 -12.10
N ILE A 31 -3.23 0.91 -11.02
CA ILE A 31 -1.87 1.39 -10.74
C ILE A 31 -0.99 0.19 -10.41
N THR A 32 0.12 0.07 -11.11
CA THR A 32 1.10 -1.00 -10.92
C THR A 32 2.32 -0.44 -10.22
N TYR A 33 2.62 -0.98 -9.04
CA TYR A 33 3.80 -0.57 -8.31
C TYR A 33 4.97 -1.52 -8.56
N VAL A 34 6.07 -0.99 -9.10
CA VAL A 34 7.26 -1.79 -9.42
C VAL A 34 8.29 -1.59 -8.32
N TYR A 35 8.31 -2.55 -7.41
CA TYR A 35 9.38 -2.69 -6.43
C TYR A 35 10.21 -3.93 -6.77
N LEU A 36 11.53 -3.78 -6.88
CA LEU A 36 12.42 -4.91 -7.12
C LEU A 36 12.94 -5.45 -5.79
N ALA A 37 12.29 -6.51 -5.33
CA ALA A 37 12.51 -7.19 -4.05
C ALA A 37 13.92 -7.79 -3.83
N PHE A 38 14.84 -7.66 -4.78
CA PHE A 38 16.20 -8.20 -4.63
C PHE A 38 17.10 -7.36 -3.72
N PHE A 39 16.72 -6.12 -3.40
CA PHE A 39 17.49 -5.27 -2.48
C PHE A 39 16.83 -5.14 -1.10
N GLU A 40 15.53 -4.89 -1.02
CA GLU A 40 14.79 -4.92 0.24
C GLU A 40 13.66 -5.95 0.19
N ARG A 41 13.31 -6.49 1.36
CA ARG A 41 12.24 -7.46 1.52
C ARG A 41 10.88 -6.82 1.26
N GLU A 42 9.95 -7.56 0.66
CA GLU A 42 8.54 -7.16 0.63
C GLU A 42 7.97 -7.29 2.06
N THR A 43 7.62 -6.17 2.69
CA THR A 43 7.05 -6.12 4.05
C THR A 43 5.86 -5.16 4.10
N THR A 44 4.95 -5.34 5.05
CA THR A 44 3.84 -4.41 5.34
C THR A 44 4.33 -2.97 5.50
N PHE A 45 5.53 -2.82 6.06
CA PHE A 45 6.11 -1.53 6.36
C PHE A 45 6.67 -0.85 5.13
N ASN A 46 7.19 -1.62 4.17
CA ASN A 46 7.51 -1.09 2.85
C ASN A 46 6.22 -0.70 2.12
N ALA A 47 5.17 -1.52 2.13
CA ALA A 47 3.87 -1.16 1.55
C ALA A 47 3.27 0.14 2.14
N LEU A 48 3.44 0.38 3.45
CA LEU A 48 3.10 1.66 4.08
C LEU A 48 3.85 2.85 3.45
N ASN A 49 5.16 2.72 3.23
CA ASN A 49 5.96 3.77 2.61
C ASN A 49 5.64 3.97 1.12
N GLU A 50 5.31 2.89 0.43
CA GLU A 50 4.83 2.92 -0.95
C GLU A 50 3.53 3.71 -1.06
N PHE A 51 2.59 3.47 -0.16
CA PHE A 51 1.35 4.24 -0.11
C PHE A 51 1.60 5.76 0.04
N PHE A 52 2.55 6.14 0.90
CA PHE A 52 2.94 7.54 1.03
C PHE A 52 3.56 8.11 -0.26
N ASN A 53 4.37 7.33 -0.96
CA ASN A 53 4.89 7.71 -2.28
C ASN A 53 3.77 7.92 -3.29
N LEU A 54 2.79 7.02 -3.34
CA LEU A 54 1.63 7.13 -4.23
C LEU A 54 0.82 8.40 -3.97
N CYS A 55 0.78 8.87 -2.72
CA CYS A 55 0.12 10.13 -2.38
C CYS A 55 0.83 11.37 -2.95
N THR A 56 2.08 11.28 -3.41
CA THR A 56 2.79 12.42 -4.02
C THR A 56 2.83 12.36 -5.55
N VAL A 57 2.33 11.28 -6.15
CA VAL A 57 2.31 11.09 -7.59
C VAL A 57 1.27 12.00 -8.25
N PRO A 58 1.68 12.95 -9.12
CA PRO A 58 0.75 13.90 -9.75
C PRO A 58 -0.37 13.25 -10.57
N GLN A 59 -0.07 12.13 -11.24
CA GLN A 59 -1.04 11.39 -12.04
C GLN A 59 -2.19 10.81 -11.22
N LEU A 60 -2.00 10.66 -9.90
CA LEU A 60 -3.00 10.12 -8.96
C LEU A 60 -3.74 11.21 -8.19
N ASP A 61 -3.35 12.48 -8.37
CA ASP A 61 -3.89 13.59 -7.59
C ASP A 61 -5.41 13.67 -7.67
N THR A 62 -5.96 13.60 -8.89
CA THR A 62 -7.41 13.70 -9.13
C THR A 62 -8.19 12.55 -8.50
N GLN A 63 -7.56 11.37 -8.36
CA GLN A 63 -8.14 10.17 -7.80
C GLN A 63 -8.06 10.17 -6.27
N LEU A 64 -7.09 10.87 -5.69
CA LEU A 64 -6.89 10.97 -4.25
C LEU A 64 -7.60 12.18 -3.63
N ARG A 65 -7.81 13.25 -4.41
CA ARG A 65 -8.33 14.52 -3.91
C ARG A 65 -9.86 14.54 -3.82
N GLN A 66 -10.37 15.25 -2.81
CA GLN A 66 -11.75 15.70 -2.69
C GLN A 66 -11.72 17.23 -2.47
N GLY A 67 -11.96 17.99 -3.53
CA GLY A 67 -11.80 19.45 -3.51
C GLY A 67 -10.33 19.85 -3.39
N ARG A 68 -9.93 20.42 -2.24
CA ARG A 68 -8.52 20.78 -1.96
C ARG A 68 -7.83 19.80 -1.00
N SER A 69 -8.57 18.85 -0.42
CA SER A 69 -8.07 17.94 0.61
C SER A 69 -7.93 16.52 0.06
N LEU A 70 -7.19 15.67 0.77
CA LEU A 70 -7.20 14.23 0.52
C LEU A 70 -8.59 13.67 0.86
N LYS A 71 -9.04 12.64 0.14
CA LYS A 71 -10.28 11.92 0.46
C LYS A 71 -10.25 11.41 1.89
N GLU A 72 -11.33 11.65 2.61
CA GLU A 72 -11.47 11.29 4.02
C GLU A 72 -11.61 9.77 4.21
N ASN A 73 -12.07 9.05 3.18
CA ASN A 73 -12.29 7.61 3.19
C ASN A 73 -11.44 6.96 2.09
N LEU A 74 -10.53 6.08 2.46
CA LEU A 74 -9.72 5.30 1.53
C LEU A 74 -10.01 3.82 1.68
N SER A 75 -10.07 3.10 0.56
CA SER A 75 -10.13 1.63 0.55
C SER A 75 -8.97 1.11 -0.28
N PHE A 76 -8.26 0.13 0.26
CA PHE A 76 -7.19 -0.61 -0.37
C PHE A 76 -7.63 -2.04 -0.63
N ILE A 77 -7.12 -2.58 -1.72
CA ILE A 77 -7.27 -3.97 -2.08
C ILE A 77 -5.87 -4.51 -2.31
N VAL A 78 -5.50 -5.50 -1.52
CA VAL A 78 -4.16 -6.11 -1.53
C VAL A 78 -4.26 -7.61 -1.86
N ASP A 79 -3.18 -8.18 -2.36
CA ASP A 79 -3.11 -9.58 -2.85
C ASP A 79 -2.75 -10.60 -1.74
N ASN A 80 -2.82 -10.18 -0.47
CA ASN A 80 -2.62 -11.05 0.70
C ASN A 80 -1.24 -11.74 0.79
N GLY A 81 -0.19 -11.14 0.22
CA GLY A 81 1.18 -11.61 0.38
C GLY A 81 1.60 -11.72 1.86
N HIS A 82 2.64 -12.50 2.15
CA HIS A 82 3.17 -12.66 3.52
C HIS A 82 3.56 -11.32 4.14
N GLY A 83 2.65 -10.73 4.92
CA GLY A 83 2.83 -9.42 5.55
C GLY A 83 1.61 -8.51 5.45
N GLU A 84 0.70 -8.72 4.50
CA GLU A 84 -0.43 -7.81 4.26
C GLU A 84 -1.76 -8.30 4.84
N ASP A 85 -1.72 -9.28 5.75
CA ASP A 85 -2.91 -9.75 6.44
C ASP A 85 -3.57 -8.58 7.18
N PRO A 86 -4.84 -8.22 6.86
CA PRO A 86 -5.57 -7.13 7.51
C PRO A 86 -5.70 -7.32 9.02
N ASP A 87 -5.67 -8.57 9.49
CA ASP A 87 -5.79 -8.89 10.92
C ASP A 87 -4.46 -8.85 11.68
N SER A 88 -3.33 -8.79 10.98
CA SER A 88 -2.00 -8.69 11.59
C SER A 88 -1.87 -7.41 12.42
N PRO A 89 -1.36 -7.49 13.67
CA PRO A 89 -1.07 -6.32 14.48
C PRO A 89 -0.15 -5.32 13.78
N LEU A 90 0.81 -5.80 12.97
CA LEU A 90 1.71 -4.92 12.22
C LEU A 90 0.95 -4.11 11.17
N THR A 91 0.05 -4.74 10.43
CA THR A 91 -0.82 -4.09 9.44
C THR A 91 -1.73 -3.05 10.10
N LYS A 92 -2.40 -3.42 11.20
CA LYS A 92 -3.25 -2.50 11.97
C LYS A 92 -2.48 -1.26 12.44
N MET A 93 -1.26 -1.44 12.94
CA MET A 93 -0.39 -0.33 13.33
C MET A 93 0.00 0.56 12.14
N CYS A 94 0.29 -0.03 10.96
CA CYS A 94 0.59 0.73 9.75
C CYS A 94 -0.62 1.55 9.26
N LEU A 95 -1.83 0.97 9.29
CA LEU A 95 -3.06 1.66 8.89
C LEU A 95 -3.40 2.82 9.83
N VAL A 96 -3.19 2.64 11.14
CA VAL A 96 -3.29 3.74 12.12
C VAL A 96 -2.32 4.88 11.82
N ARG A 97 -1.07 4.55 11.42
CA ARG A 97 -0.10 5.57 11.01
C ARG A 97 -0.58 6.36 9.80
N ILE A 98 -1.18 5.71 8.81
CA ILE A 98 -1.78 6.39 7.65
C ILE A 98 -2.89 7.33 8.10
N LEU A 99 -3.84 6.83 8.91
CA LEU A 99 -4.95 7.62 9.43
C LEU A 99 -4.48 8.92 10.09
N ILE A 100 -3.56 8.79 11.04
CA ILE A 100 -3.08 9.92 11.83
C ILE A 100 -2.21 10.86 11.00
N SER A 101 -1.34 10.30 10.14
CA SER A 101 -0.37 11.09 9.39
C SER A 101 -1.04 11.91 8.28
N LEU A 102 -2.02 11.33 7.59
CA LEU A 102 -2.76 12.03 6.53
C LEU A 102 -4.07 12.67 6.99
N LYS A 103 -4.44 12.52 8.27
CA LYS A 103 -5.69 13.04 8.84
C LYS A 103 -6.92 12.55 8.08
N ILE A 104 -6.87 11.32 7.59
CA ILE A 104 -8.01 10.68 6.95
C ILE A 104 -8.94 10.12 8.04
N GLN A 105 -10.24 10.12 7.77
CA GLN A 105 -11.23 9.68 8.73
C GLN A 105 -11.41 8.17 8.71
N ARG A 106 -11.30 7.52 7.53
CA ARG A 106 -11.50 6.09 7.39
C ARG A 106 -10.53 5.47 6.41
N ILE A 107 -10.00 4.32 6.79
CA ILE A 107 -9.19 3.47 5.92
C ILE A 107 -9.72 2.05 5.98
N THR A 108 -9.91 1.41 4.83
CA THR A 108 -10.33 0.02 4.74
C THR A 108 -9.28 -0.75 3.97
N GLN A 109 -8.68 -1.78 4.54
CA GLN A 109 -7.87 -2.74 3.80
C GLN A 109 -8.68 -4.00 3.57
N ARG A 110 -8.82 -4.39 2.32
CA ARG A 110 -9.41 -5.65 1.91
C ARG A 110 -8.35 -6.51 1.30
N SER A 111 -8.38 -7.78 1.64
CA SER A 111 -7.50 -8.77 1.06
C SER A 111 -8.32 -9.88 0.45
N PHE A 112 -7.86 -10.39 -0.69
CA PHE A 112 -8.51 -11.52 -1.33
C PHE A 112 -7.69 -12.78 -1.12
N ALA A 113 -8.32 -13.84 -0.62
CA ALA A 113 -7.72 -15.16 -0.66
C ALA A 113 -7.75 -15.67 -2.11
N GLU A 114 -6.68 -16.37 -2.53
CA GLU A 114 -6.40 -16.94 -3.86
C GLU A 114 -7.57 -17.73 -4.51
N TYR A 115 -8.64 -18.05 -3.77
CA TYR A 115 -9.72 -18.91 -4.25
C TYR A 115 -10.87 -18.22 -5.00
N ASN A 116 -11.04 -16.89 -4.90
CA ASN A 116 -12.08 -16.14 -5.63
C ASN A 116 -11.53 -15.31 -6.82
N SER A 117 -10.30 -15.63 -7.20
CA SER A 117 -9.38 -14.71 -7.85
C SER A 117 -9.74 -14.39 -9.31
N LYS A 118 -10.33 -15.35 -10.05
CA LYS A 118 -10.66 -15.21 -11.49
C LYS A 118 -11.65 -14.10 -11.85
N ARG A 119 -12.37 -13.56 -10.86
CA ARG A 119 -13.31 -12.43 -11.06
C ARG A 119 -12.72 -11.08 -10.63
N ASN A 120 -11.55 -11.07 -9.99
CA ASN A 120 -10.95 -9.87 -9.44
C ASN A 120 -10.14 -9.11 -10.49
N PHE A 121 -10.21 -7.79 -10.42
CA PHE A 121 -9.47 -6.91 -11.33
C PHE A 121 -7.95 -6.98 -11.08
N VAL A 122 -7.50 -7.33 -9.86
CA VAL A 122 -6.08 -7.52 -9.51
C VAL A 122 -5.47 -8.57 -10.42
N GLU A 123 -6.07 -9.76 -10.49
CA GLU A 123 -5.64 -10.83 -11.41
C GLU A 123 -5.68 -10.43 -12.88
N ARG A 124 -6.68 -9.64 -13.29
CA ARG A 124 -6.78 -9.19 -14.68
C ARG A 124 -5.73 -8.12 -15.03
N VAL A 125 -5.35 -7.28 -14.07
CA VAL A 125 -4.22 -6.37 -14.19
C VAL A 125 -2.92 -7.19 -14.27
N HIS A 126 -2.73 -8.19 -13.40
CA HIS A 126 -1.59 -9.12 -13.49
C HIS A 126 -1.50 -9.84 -14.82
N ALA A 127 -2.62 -10.29 -15.38
CA ALA A 127 -2.62 -10.89 -16.71
C ALA A 127 -2.10 -9.92 -17.77
N SER A 128 -2.47 -8.64 -17.67
CA SER A 128 -2.03 -7.59 -18.59
C SER A 128 -0.54 -7.28 -18.43
N GLU A 129 -0.04 -7.21 -17.19
CA GLU A 129 1.38 -7.03 -16.86
C GLU A 129 2.21 -8.21 -17.35
N ASN A 130 1.81 -9.43 -16.99
CA ASN A 130 2.49 -10.67 -17.33
C ASN A 130 2.58 -10.87 -18.84
N MET A 131 1.54 -10.49 -19.60
CA MET A 131 1.56 -10.56 -21.05
C MET A 131 2.68 -9.68 -21.64
N VAL A 132 2.77 -8.43 -21.20
CA VAL A 132 3.78 -7.47 -21.69
C VAL A 132 5.18 -7.85 -21.24
N LEU A 133 5.36 -8.28 -19.98
CA LEU A 133 6.63 -8.77 -19.45
C LEU A 133 7.11 -10.03 -20.20
N ALA A 134 6.20 -10.96 -20.51
CA ALA A 134 6.52 -12.17 -21.26
C ALA A 134 6.92 -11.85 -22.72
N GLN A 135 6.26 -10.87 -23.35
CA GLN A 135 6.61 -10.43 -24.71
C GLN A 135 7.97 -9.75 -24.78
N HIS A 136 8.33 -8.96 -23.77
CA HIS A 136 9.64 -8.33 -23.68
C HIS A 136 10.77 -9.36 -23.52
N GLY A 137 10.52 -10.44 -22.76
CA GLY A 137 11.52 -11.43 -22.41
C GLY A 137 12.41 -10.99 -21.23
N PRO A 138 13.47 -11.75 -20.92
CA PRO A 138 14.25 -11.56 -19.70
C PRO A 138 14.96 -10.20 -19.65
N PHE A 139 14.86 -9.53 -18.51
CA PHE A 139 15.62 -8.30 -18.25
C PHE A 139 17.07 -8.61 -17.91
N ALA A 140 18.00 -7.83 -18.47
CA ALA A 140 19.42 -8.06 -18.27
C ALA A 140 19.91 -7.46 -16.93
N SER A 141 20.22 -8.33 -15.97
CA SER A 141 20.71 -7.99 -14.62
C SER A 141 22.20 -7.60 -14.56
N LYS A 142 22.88 -7.49 -15.69
CA LYS A 142 24.33 -7.21 -15.81
C LYS A 142 24.66 -6.04 -16.75
N GLN A 143 23.68 -5.22 -17.12
CA GLN A 143 23.88 -4.13 -18.09
C GLN A 143 24.85 -3.05 -17.59
N VAL A 144 24.76 -2.66 -16.31
CA VAL A 144 25.56 -1.56 -15.74
C VAL A 144 26.88 -2.08 -15.15
N HIS A 145 26.83 -3.17 -14.40
CA HIS A 145 27.99 -3.78 -13.76
C HIS A 145 28.02 -5.28 -14.08
N ALA A 146 29.13 -5.86 -14.56
CA ALA A 146 29.13 -7.29 -14.88
C ALA A 146 29.09 -8.16 -13.60
N ASN A 147 29.83 -7.74 -12.56
CA ASN A 147 30.21 -8.58 -11.43
C ASN A 147 29.83 -8.00 -10.05
N ALA A 148 28.82 -7.13 -9.97
CA ALA A 148 28.38 -6.60 -8.67
C ALA A 148 27.94 -7.71 -7.72
N ARG A 149 28.36 -7.59 -6.46
CA ARG A 149 28.01 -8.50 -5.37
C ARG A 149 26.64 -8.10 -4.80
N ILE A 150 25.79 -9.08 -4.50
CA ILE A 150 24.49 -8.83 -3.86
C ILE A 150 24.68 -7.96 -2.61
N GLY A 151 23.93 -6.84 -2.56
CA GLY A 151 23.96 -5.86 -1.47
C GLY A 151 25.06 -4.80 -1.56
N SER A 152 25.90 -4.80 -2.61
CA SER A 152 26.85 -3.69 -2.86
C SER A 152 26.17 -2.49 -3.52
N PRO A 153 26.75 -1.28 -3.47
CA PRO A 153 26.22 -0.11 -4.19
C PRO A 153 26.05 -0.38 -5.70
N GLU A 154 26.98 -1.10 -6.32
CA GLU A 154 26.90 -1.48 -7.73
C GLU A 154 25.75 -2.46 -8.01
N HIS A 155 25.37 -3.28 -7.02
CA HIS A 155 24.18 -4.13 -7.12
C HIS A 155 22.91 -3.29 -7.02
N GLU A 156 22.86 -2.30 -6.14
CA GLU A 156 21.74 -1.36 -6.04
C GLU A 156 21.53 -0.61 -7.37
N GLU A 157 22.59 -0.05 -7.97
CA GLU A 157 22.52 0.62 -9.27
C GLU A 157 22.02 -0.29 -10.41
N LYS A 158 22.43 -1.57 -10.43
CA LYS A 158 21.88 -2.55 -11.38
C LYS A 158 20.38 -2.72 -11.20
N MET A 159 19.94 -2.85 -9.95
CA MET A 159 18.54 -3.07 -9.62
C MET A 159 17.73 -1.84 -9.99
N GLU A 160 18.20 -0.62 -9.71
CA GLU A 160 17.56 0.61 -10.16
C GLU A 160 17.42 0.64 -11.70
N LYS A 161 18.49 0.31 -12.44
CA LYS A 161 18.44 0.26 -13.91
C LYS A 161 17.45 -0.79 -14.43
N MET A 162 17.41 -1.97 -13.79
CA MET A 162 16.44 -2.99 -14.15
C MET A 162 15.01 -2.53 -13.87
N ALA A 163 14.78 -1.79 -12.78
CA ALA A 163 13.47 -1.23 -12.44
C ALA A 163 13.00 -0.25 -13.51
N GLU A 164 13.89 0.63 -13.99
CA GLU A 164 13.59 1.54 -15.09
C GLU A 164 13.16 0.79 -16.36
N ASN A 165 13.87 -0.28 -16.72
CA ASN A 165 13.53 -1.08 -17.90
C ASN A 165 12.17 -1.78 -17.73
N VAL A 166 11.87 -2.30 -16.54
CA VAL A 166 10.57 -2.93 -16.22
C VAL A 166 9.45 -1.90 -16.27
N VAL A 167 9.65 -0.71 -15.70
CA VAL A 167 8.68 0.40 -15.77
C VAL A 167 8.40 0.78 -17.22
N GLU A 168 9.44 0.91 -18.05
CA GLU A 168 9.27 1.24 -19.47
C GLU A 168 8.49 0.17 -20.23
N CYS A 169 8.77 -1.10 -19.95
CA CYS A 169 8.02 -2.23 -20.50
C CYS A 169 6.54 -2.14 -20.11
N LEU A 170 6.24 -1.96 -18.82
CA LEU A 170 4.88 -1.92 -18.29
C LEU A 170 4.04 -0.72 -18.75
N LYS A 171 4.65 0.39 -19.19
CA LYS A 171 3.89 1.51 -19.81
C LYS A 171 3.13 1.10 -21.07
N THR A 172 3.53 0.01 -21.72
CA THR A 172 2.83 -0.54 -22.89
C THR A 172 1.64 -1.42 -22.52
N ALA A 173 1.53 -1.81 -21.25
CA ALA A 173 0.41 -2.60 -20.76
C ALA A 173 -0.85 -1.74 -20.65
N THR A 174 -1.97 -2.33 -21.03
CA THR A 174 -3.29 -1.71 -20.96
C THR A 174 -4.25 -2.59 -20.16
N PHE A 175 -5.10 -1.97 -19.37
CA PHE A 175 -6.19 -2.62 -18.66
C PHE A 175 -7.47 -1.80 -18.85
N SER A 176 -8.52 -2.44 -19.34
CA SER A 176 -9.80 -1.77 -19.66
C SER A 176 -9.59 -0.51 -20.50
N GLU A 177 -8.84 -0.63 -21.60
CA GLU A 177 -8.51 0.44 -22.56
C GLU A 177 -7.66 1.60 -22.00
N ASN A 178 -7.28 1.55 -20.72
CA ASN A 178 -6.42 2.52 -20.08
C ASN A 178 -5.00 1.99 -19.95
N GLN A 179 -3.99 2.84 -20.15
CA GLN A 179 -2.60 2.48 -19.88
C GLN A 179 -2.39 2.26 -18.38
N LEU A 180 -1.62 1.23 -18.04
CA LEU A 180 -1.16 1.04 -16.66
C LEU A 180 -0.15 2.13 -16.31
N ILE A 181 -0.27 2.67 -15.10
CA ILE A 181 0.72 3.59 -14.55
C ILE A 181 1.73 2.76 -13.76
N ALA A 182 2.95 2.67 -14.27
CA ALA A 182 4.07 2.01 -13.60
C ALA A 182 4.96 3.04 -12.90
N ILE A 183 5.17 2.87 -11.60
CA ILE A 183 5.91 3.82 -10.75
C ILE A 183 6.99 3.07 -9.98
N PRO A 184 8.23 3.60 -9.91
CA PRO A 184 9.28 3.01 -9.09
C PRO A 184 9.01 3.16 -7.59
N GLY A 185 9.62 2.25 -6.82
CA GLY A 185 9.81 2.30 -5.36
C GLY A 185 10.14 3.69 -4.79
N PRO A 186 9.81 4.02 -3.52
CA PRO A 186 10.30 5.27 -2.96
C PRO A 186 11.80 5.14 -2.67
N LYS A 187 12.61 6.14 -3.03
CA LYS A 187 14.03 6.17 -2.63
C LYS A 187 14.21 6.44 -1.13
N THR A 188 13.24 7.07 -0.50
CA THR A 188 13.27 7.41 0.93
C THR A 188 12.01 6.94 1.63
N LYS A 189 12.17 6.43 2.85
CA LYS A 189 11.04 6.01 3.68
C LYS A 189 10.58 7.15 4.59
N VAL A 190 9.27 7.32 4.72
CA VAL A 190 8.63 8.19 5.72
C VAL A 190 8.76 7.55 7.11
N PHE A 191 8.66 6.23 7.20
CA PHE A 191 8.91 5.47 8.42
C PHE A 191 9.94 4.38 8.15
N ASN A 192 10.93 4.24 9.03
CA ASN A 192 12.00 3.24 8.90
C ASN A 192 12.21 2.42 10.20
N ASP A 193 11.26 2.47 11.13
CA ASP A 193 11.35 1.86 12.46
C ASP A 193 10.70 0.46 12.55
N GLU A 194 10.69 -0.30 11.44
CA GLU A 194 10.01 -1.61 11.36
C GLU A 194 10.44 -2.58 12.46
N GLU A 195 11.75 -2.79 12.64
CA GLU A 195 12.30 -3.70 13.65
C GLU A 195 11.83 -3.32 15.06
N ARG A 196 11.84 -2.02 15.37
CA ARG A 196 11.43 -1.50 16.67
C ARG A 196 9.93 -1.64 16.90
N LEU A 197 9.11 -1.45 15.86
CA LEU A 197 7.68 -1.70 15.92
C LEU A 197 7.40 -3.20 16.18
N GLN A 198 8.11 -4.09 15.49
CA GLN A 198 7.98 -5.54 15.70
C GLN A 198 8.42 -5.94 17.12
N GLU A 199 9.49 -5.36 17.65
CA GLU A 199 9.91 -5.56 19.05
C GLU A 199 8.84 -5.10 20.05
N PHE A 200 8.26 -3.91 19.83
CA PHE A 200 7.17 -3.39 20.65
C PHE A 200 5.96 -4.35 20.65
N LEU A 201 5.58 -4.89 19.48
CA LEU A 201 4.45 -5.80 19.35
C LEU A 201 4.68 -7.14 20.08
N LYS A 202 5.94 -7.56 20.28
CA LYS A 202 6.32 -8.78 21.03
C LYS A 202 6.27 -8.60 22.55
N LEU A 203 6.13 -7.36 23.07
CA LEU A 203 6.00 -7.13 24.51
C LEU A 203 4.67 -7.69 25.05
N SER A 204 4.61 -8.05 26.33
CA SER A 204 3.34 -8.36 27.00
C SER A 204 2.45 -7.11 27.10
N GLU A 205 1.16 -7.27 27.30
CA GLU A 205 0.23 -6.13 27.37
C GLU A 205 0.59 -5.13 28.48
N GLU A 206 1.02 -5.60 29.65
CA GLU A 206 1.46 -4.74 30.75
C GLU A 206 2.72 -3.96 30.38
N LYS A 207 3.65 -4.61 29.65
CA LYS A 207 4.87 -3.99 29.16
C LYS A 207 4.58 -3.00 28.04
N LYS A 208 3.61 -3.26 27.15
CA LYS A 208 3.17 -2.30 26.13
C LYS A 208 2.61 -1.04 26.78
N ALA A 209 1.75 -1.18 27.79
CA ALA A 209 1.11 -0.05 28.48
C ALA A 209 2.08 0.86 29.24
N SER A 210 3.13 0.27 29.81
CA SER A 210 4.20 1.02 30.49
C SER A 210 5.35 1.44 29.55
N CYS A 211 5.30 1.07 28.27
CA CYS A 211 6.36 1.35 27.30
C CYS A 211 6.36 2.83 26.89
N GLY A 212 7.44 3.55 27.22
CA GLY A 212 7.65 4.94 26.79
C GLY A 212 8.20 5.09 25.37
N TRP A 213 8.23 4.02 24.56
CA TRP A 213 8.83 4.08 23.23
C TRP A 213 8.03 4.98 22.30
N THR A 214 8.78 5.70 21.46
CA THR A 214 8.23 6.69 20.54
C THR A 214 8.88 6.56 19.17
N TYR A 215 8.16 7.01 18.16
CA TYR A 215 8.64 7.11 16.78
C TYR A 215 8.27 8.48 16.21
N SER A 216 8.93 8.84 15.11
CA SER A 216 8.63 10.05 14.34
C SER A 216 8.90 9.78 12.87
N PRO A 217 8.15 10.40 11.95
CA PRO A 217 8.48 10.36 10.53
C PRO A 217 9.91 10.82 10.27
N VAL A 218 10.57 10.17 9.33
CA VAL A 218 11.91 10.53 8.87
C VAL A 218 11.81 11.83 8.08
N LYS A 219 12.60 12.82 8.46
CA LYS A 219 12.69 14.08 7.72
C LYS A 219 13.37 13.81 6.39
N GLY A 220 12.67 14.08 5.30
CA GLY A 220 13.16 13.84 3.95
C GLY A 220 12.22 14.42 2.90
N THR A 221 12.60 14.27 1.63
CA THR A 221 11.86 14.82 0.49
C THR A 221 10.41 14.34 0.46
N LEU A 222 10.19 13.02 0.54
CA LEU A 222 8.84 12.45 0.52
C LEU A 222 7.94 12.99 1.64
N MET A 223 8.45 13.09 2.87
CA MET A 223 7.69 13.67 4.00
C MET A 223 7.37 15.15 3.77
N ASN A 224 8.30 15.92 3.20
CA ASN A 224 8.09 17.34 2.89
C ASN A 224 7.03 17.53 1.80
N GLU A 225 7.05 16.70 0.76
CA GLU A 225 6.03 16.72 -0.30
C GLU A 225 4.65 16.40 0.28
N LEU A 226 4.53 15.35 1.09
CA LEU A 226 3.27 15.01 1.77
C LEU A 226 2.77 16.14 2.67
N LYS A 227 3.67 16.85 3.36
CA LYS A 227 3.30 18.03 4.14
C LYS A 227 2.73 19.15 3.27
N GLN A 228 3.36 19.43 2.14
CA GLN A 228 2.93 20.49 1.24
C GLN A 228 1.60 20.15 0.56
N LEU A 229 1.41 18.90 0.14
CA LEU A 229 0.23 18.46 -0.59
C LEU A 229 -0.97 18.23 0.33
N TRP A 230 -0.76 17.60 1.48
CA TRP A 230 -1.84 17.05 2.32
C TRP A 230 -1.82 17.52 3.77
N GLY A 231 -0.88 18.40 4.16
CA GLY A 231 -0.76 18.83 5.54
C GLY A 231 -0.39 17.70 6.50
N PHE A 232 0.46 16.78 6.03
CA PHE A 232 0.94 15.60 6.75
C PHE A 232 1.37 15.91 8.18
N ASN A 233 0.91 15.10 9.13
CA ASN A 233 1.20 15.22 10.55
C ASN A 233 2.51 14.51 10.90
N ASP A 234 3.57 15.29 11.11
CA ASP A 234 4.92 14.78 11.42
C ASP A 234 5.24 14.74 12.92
N LYS A 235 4.23 14.86 13.78
CA LYS A 235 4.45 14.87 15.22
C LYS A 235 4.98 13.52 15.70
N LYS A 236 5.91 13.59 16.66
CA LYS A 236 6.38 12.43 17.42
C LYS A 236 5.22 11.78 18.17
N ARG A 237 5.13 10.45 18.14
CA ARG A 237 4.06 9.67 18.78
C ARG A 237 4.59 8.49 19.57
N LYS A 238 3.79 7.99 20.52
CA LYS A 238 4.08 6.75 21.24
C LYS A 238 3.51 5.57 20.47
N TYR A 239 4.23 4.45 20.49
CA TYR A 239 3.71 3.20 19.92
C TYR A 239 2.43 2.74 20.65
N PHE A 240 2.37 2.93 21.97
CA PHE A 240 1.23 2.49 22.75
C PHE A 240 -0.07 3.24 22.41
N ASP A 241 -0.01 4.55 22.16
CA ASP A 241 -1.19 5.34 21.80
C ASP A 241 -1.82 4.82 20.49
N ASP A 242 -0.97 4.48 19.52
CA ASP A 242 -1.41 3.94 18.24
C ASP A 242 -1.87 2.49 18.36
N TYR A 243 -1.29 1.72 19.27
CA TYR A 243 -1.71 0.35 19.57
C TYR A 243 -3.10 0.30 20.22
N VAL A 244 -3.38 1.19 21.18
CA VAL A 244 -4.71 1.35 21.76
C VAL A 244 -5.71 1.70 20.66
N LEU A 245 -5.35 2.64 19.78
CA LEU A 245 -6.22 3.03 18.67
C LEU A 245 -6.48 1.84 17.73
N ALA A 246 -5.42 1.13 17.31
CA ALA A 246 -5.50 -0.06 16.46
C ALA A 246 -6.42 -1.16 17.02
N ASN A 247 -6.44 -1.32 18.34
CA ASN A 247 -7.30 -2.32 19.02
C ASN A 247 -8.71 -1.81 19.33
N SER A 248 -8.91 -0.49 19.44
CA SER A 248 -10.22 0.13 19.66
C SER A 248 -11.06 0.25 18.37
N MET A 249 -10.42 0.12 17.22
CA MET A 249 -11.06 0.24 15.91
C MET A 249 -11.91 -0.99 15.59
N ASN A 250 -13.20 -0.78 15.37
CA ASN A 250 -14.14 -1.83 14.99
C ASN A 250 -13.79 -2.39 13.60
N VAL A 251 -13.40 -3.65 13.54
CA VAL A 251 -13.46 -4.44 12.30
C VAL A 251 -14.94 -4.63 11.96
N GLU A 252 -15.51 -3.77 11.12
CA GLU A 252 -16.89 -3.92 10.66
C GLU A 252 -17.05 -5.26 9.94
N LYS A 253 -17.71 -6.18 10.64
CA LYS A 253 -18.15 -7.45 10.12
C LYS A 253 -19.41 -7.24 9.27
N SER A 254 -19.26 -6.96 7.96
CA SER A 254 -20.39 -6.94 7.00
C SER A 254 -20.68 -8.33 6.41
N SER A 255 -21.92 -8.64 6.07
CA SER A 255 -22.39 -9.99 5.67
C SER A 255 -21.80 -10.57 4.35
N TRP A 256 -20.80 -9.92 3.77
CA TRP A 256 -19.90 -10.42 2.71
C TRP A 256 -18.47 -10.69 3.23
N LEU A 257 -18.31 -10.91 4.54
CA LEU A 257 -17.05 -11.27 5.20
C LEU A 257 -16.47 -12.57 4.64
N ASP A 258 -15.68 -12.43 3.60
CA ASP A 258 -14.42 -13.16 3.60
C ASP A 258 -13.65 -12.74 4.86
N LYS A 259 -12.96 -13.68 5.50
CA LYS A 259 -12.22 -13.51 6.77
C LYS A 259 -11.01 -12.54 6.67
N TYR A 260 -11.03 -11.59 5.75
CA TYR A 260 -9.86 -10.89 5.20
C TYR A 260 -10.14 -9.40 4.91
N SER A 261 -10.88 -8.71 5.78
CA SER A 261 -11.14 -7.26 5.62
C SER A 261 -11.06 -6.55 6.96
N ALA A 262 -10.33 -5.44 7.00
CA ALA A 262 -10.24 -4.56 8.16
C ALA A 262 -10.60 -3.12 7.77
N THR A 263 -11.56 -2.52 8.47
CA THR A 263 -11.96 -1.12 8.31
C THR A 263 -11.61 -0.38 9.59
N PHE A 264 -11.10 0.84 9.47
CA PHE A 264 -10.63 1.65 10.58
C PHE A 264 -11.18 3.06 10.40
N SER A 265 -11.84 3.60 11.42
CA SER A 265 -12.40 4.96 11.42
C SER A 265 -11.84 5.74 12.60
N SER A 266 -11.47 7.01 12.42
CA SER A 266 -11.27 7.95 13.53
C SER A 266 -12.63 8.48 13.98
N THR A 267 -12.96 8.33 15.25
CA THR A 267 -14.06 9.08 15.90
C THR A 267 -13.75 10.55 15.96
#